data_AF-A0A816JTF3-F1
#
_entry.id   AF-A0A816JTF3-F1
#
_cell.length_a   1.000
_cell.length_b   1.000
_cell.length_c   1.000
_cell.angle_alpha   90.00
_cell.angle_beta   90.00
_cell.angle_gamma   90.00
#
_symmetry.space_group_name_H-M   'P 1'
#
loop_
_entity.id
_entity.type
_entity.pdbx_description
1 polymer ?
#
loop_
_entity_poly.entity_id
_entity_poly.type
_entity_poly.pdbx_seq_one_letter_code
_entity_poly.pdbx_strand_id
1 'polypeptide(L)'
;MISQTFFKIPSSRHLPSKHQDLRLVGFHGREGDAIDALGAYFAPIPTPVPVIPATKLPAVGGNGGVAWDDGVYDGVKKIYVGQGNDGVSFVKFEYVKGTNLVSGDDHGKKTILGAEEFVLEDGEYLTVLEGCYDKIFGVEEPMIISLQFKTNKRESVQFGMDAGEKFSLGEKGHKIVGFHGQASDVLHSVGVTIVPITTNK
;
A
#
# COMPACT_ATOMS: atom_id res chain seq x y z
N MET A 1 -1.56 -5.50 33.76
CA MET A 1 -1.43 -5.24 35.22
C MET A 1 -1.00 -3.78 35.35
N ILE A 2 -1.94 -2.88 35.65
CA ILE A 2 -1.67 -1.44 35.68
C ILE A 2 -1.07 -1.13 37.06
N SER A 3 0.20 -0.74 37.10
CA SER A 3 0.85 -0.33 38.35
C SER A 3 0.24 0.99 38.82
N GLN A 4 -0.39 0.98 40.00
CA GLN A 4 -0.90 2.20 40.63
C GLN A 4 0.20 2.80 41.51
N THR A 5 0.87 3.83 41.02
CA THR A 5 1.77 4.65 41.84
C THR A 5 0.98 5.81 42.42
N PHE A 6 0.72 5.79 43.73
CA PHE A 6 0.15 6.92 44.45
C PHE A 6 1.24 7.95 44.75
N PHE A 7 1.13 9.17 44.22
CA PHE A 7 1.94 10.31 44.66
C PHE A 7 1.10 11.22 45.57
N LYS A 8 1.49 11.30 46.84
CA LYS A 8 1.03 12.31 47.79
C LYS A 8 1.83 13.59 47.51
N ILE A 9 1.19 14.65 47.03
CA ILE A 9 1.84 15.93 46.74
C ILE A 9 1.94 16.74 48.04
N PRO A 10 3.15 17.06 48.57
CA PRO A 10 3.29 18.10 49.58
C PRO A 10 3.26 19.47 48.88
N SER A 11 2.65 20.45 49.55
CA SER A 11 2.56 21.82 49.06
C SER A 11 3.96 22.40 48.80
N SER A 12 4.10 23.03 47.64
CA SER A 12 5.27 23.79 47.17
C SER A 12 6.53 22.95 46.88
N ARG A 13 6.68 22.52 45.63
CA ARG A 13 7.96 22.55 44.91
C ARG A 13 7.77 22.42 43.40
N HIS A 14 8.61 23.17 42.68
CA HIS A 14 8.74 23.23 41.23
C HIS A 14 8.82 21.82 40.60
N LEU A 15 8.02 21.56 39.56
CA LEU A 15 8.06 20.31 38.79
C LEU A 15 9.35 20.25 37.97
N PRO A 16 10.14 19.15 38.03
CA PRO A 16 11.26 18.96 37.13
C PRO A 16 10.77 18.63 35.72
N SER A 17 11.46 19.16 34.71
CA SER A 17 11.17 19.07 33.28
C SER A 17 11.42 17.67 32.69
N LYS A 18 10.63 16.66 33.09
CA LYS A 18 10.73 15.28 32.58
C LYS A 18 9.45 14.73 31.90
N HIS A 19 8.55 15.60 31.46
CA HIS A 19 7.24 15.21 30.91
C HIS A 19 7.05 15.62 29.44
N GLN A 20 8.04 15.38 28.56
CA GLN A 20 7.84 15.60 27.10
C GLN A 20 7.17 14.42 26.38
N ASP A 21 7.02 13.26 27.02
CA ASP A 21 6.61 12.01 26.34
C ASP A 21 5.24 11.47 26.76
N LEU A 22 4.44 12.24 27.49
CA LEU A 22 3.12 11.80 27.99
C LEU A 22 2.03 12.80 27.58
N ARG A 23 0.88 12.29 27.10
CA ARG A 23 -0.34 13.09 26.87
C ARG A 23 -1.35 12.87 27.99
N LEU A 24 -2.04 13.93 28.39
CA LEU A 24 -3.20 13.86 29.28
C LEU A 24 -4.33 13.08 28.58
N VAL A 25 -4.88 12.06 29.24
CA VAL A 25 -5.95 11.19 28.70
C VAL A 25 -7.21 11.16 29.57
N GLY A 26 -7.19 11.79 30.74
CA GLY A 26 -8.37 11.88 31.60
C GLY A 26 -8.07 12.52 32.94
N PHE A 27 -9.11 12.66 33.76
CA PHE A 27 -9.02 13.18 35.12
C PHE A 27 -9.73 12.25 36.11
N HIS A 28 -9.36 12.33 37.38
CA HIS A 28 -10.09 11.73 38.48
C HIS A 28 -10.11 12.67 39.68
N GLY A 29 -11.08 12.53 40.58
CA GLY A 29 -11.20 13.45 41.72
C GLY A 29 -12.17 12.98 42.78
N ARG A 30 -12.31 13.79 43.82
CA ARG A 30 -13.31 13.63 44.89
C ARG A 30 -13.94 14.99 45.16
N GLU A 31 -15.25 15.02 45.37
CA GLU A 31 -16.00 16.24 45.68
C GLU A 31 -16.90 16.08 46.91
N GLY A 32 -17.20 17.21 47.53
CA GLY A 32 -18.30 17.44 48.46
C GLY A 32 -19.03 18.73 48.04
N ASP A 33 -19.22 19.70 48.95
CA ASP A 33 -19.74 21.03 48.58
C ASP A 33 -18.75 21.87 47.71
N ALA A 34 -17.50 21.42 47.64
CA ALA A 34 -16.44 21.93 46.75
C ALA A 34 -15.53 20.78 46.26
N ILE A 35 -14.60 21.08 45.34
CA ILE A 35 -13.63 20.08 44.86
C ILE A 35 -12.54 19.86 45.93
N ASP A 36 -12.55 18.66 46.53
CA ASP A 36 -11.58 18.25 47.55
C ASP A 36 -10.26 17.81 46.92
N ALA A 37 -10.31 17.16 45.75
CA ALA A 37 -9.14 16.62 45.07
C ALA A 37 -9.33 16.48 43.57
N LEU A 38 -8.26 16.76 42.81
CA LEU A 38 -8.19 16.57 41.37
C LEU A 38 -6.84 15.94 40.99
N GLY A 39 -6.90 14.92 40.14
CA GLY A 39 -5.77 14.22 39.55
C GLY A 39 -5.98 13.99 38.05
N ALA A 40 -4.90 13.67 37.35
CA ALA A 40 -4.86 13.52 35.90
C ALA A 40 -4.22 12.19 35.50
N TYR A 41 -4.83 11.53 34.51
CA TYR A 41 -4.28 10.35 33.86
C TYR A 41 -3.41 10.78 32.69
N PHE A 42 -2.19 10.25 32.63
CA PHE A 42 -1.26 10.47 31.53
C PHE A 42 -0.93 9.13 30.87
N ALA A 43 -0.95 9.12 29.54
CA ALA A 43 -0.53 7.97 28.73
C ALA A 43 0.68 8.36 27.87
N PRO A 44 1.57 7.41 27.52
CA PRO A 44 2.62 7.65 26.54
C PRO A 44 2.06 8.27 25.27
N ILE A 45 2.74 9.31 24.78
CA ILE A 45 2.56 9.73 23.39
C ILE A 45 3.05 8.55 22.56
N PRO A 46 2.22 7.96 21.68
CA PRO A 46 2.71 6.96 20.75
C PRO A 46 3.93 7.56 20.04
N THR A 47 5.08 6.89 20.12
CA THR A 47 6.22 7.28 19.31
C THR A 47 5.74 7.39 17.86
N PRO A 48 6.08 8.46 17.11
CA PRO A 48 5.81 8.48 15.69
C PRO A 48 6.46 7.23 15.12
N VAL A 49 5.63 6.25 14.73
CA VAL A 49 6.11 5.12 13.95
C VAL A 49 6.76 5.77 12.72
N PRO A 50 8.02 5.43 12.36
CA PRO A 50 8.60 5.94 11.14
C PRO A 50 7.64 5.60 10.01
N VAL A 51 6.93 6.61 9.49
CA VAL A 51 6.08 6.44 8.33
C VAL A 51 7.07 6.27 7.19
N ILE A 52 7.33 5.02 6.79
CA ILE A 52 8.13 4.74 5.61
C ILE A 52 7.40 5.43 4.46
N PRO A 53 7.94 6.50 3.86
CA PRO A 53 7.22 7.25 2.85
C PRO A 53 7.08 6.36 1.62
N ALA A 54 5.83 6.16 1.20
CA ALA A 54 5.53 5.48 -0.04
C ALA A 54 5.67 6.46 -1.21
N THR A 55 6.39 6.05 -2.25
CA THR A 55 6.61 6.85 -3.46
C THR A 55 5.76 6.28 -4.58
N LYS A 56 4.90 7.12 -5.18
CA LYS A 56 4.08 6.74 -6.33
C LYS A 56 4.86 7.06 -7.61
N LEU A 57 5.24 6.03 -8.36
CA LEU A 57 5.88 6.22 -9.67
C LEU A 57 4.84 6.63 -10.72
N PRO A 58 5.21 7.44 -11.72
CA PRO A 58 4.31 7.78 -12.82
C PRO A 58 3.77 6.53 -13.52
N ALA A 59 2.48 6.55 -13.88
CA ALA A 59 1.89 5.49 -14.67
C ALA A 59 2.41 5.55 -16.12
N VAL A 60 2.50 4.39 -16.76
CA VAL A 60 2.91 4.23 -18.16
C VAL A 60 1.75 3.62 -18.96
N GLY A 61 1.59 4.02 -20.22
CA GLY A 61 0.51 3.58 -21.11
C GLY A 61 -0.28 4.76 -21.68
N GLY A 62 -1.56 4.50 -21.97
CA GLY A 62 -2.52 5.50 -22.47
C GLY A 62 -3.26 6.26 -21.37
N ASN A 63 -4.00 7.29 -21.77
CA ASN A 63 -4.79 8.14 -20.86
C ASN A 63 -6.30 7.84 -20.91
N GLY A 64 -6.69 6.73 -21.55
CA GLY A 64 -8.09 6.31 -21.72
C GLY A 64 -8.70 5.71 -20.46
N GLY A 65 -10.03 5.73 -20.39
CA GLY A 65 -10.78 5.12 -19.29
C GLY A 65 -10.77 5.92 -17.99
N VAL A 66 -11.19 5.25 -16.91
CA VAL A 66 -11.34 5.84 -15.57
C VAL A 66 -10.09 5.56 -14.74
N ALA A 67 -9.61 6.59 -14.04
CA ALA A 67 -8.48 6.47 -13.14
C ALA A 67 -8.84 5.66 -11.90
N TRP A 68 -7.90 4.83 -11.45
CA TRP A 68 -8.00 4.00 -10.27
C TRP A 68 -6.69 4.02 -9.46
N ASP A 69 -6.80 3.83 -8.15
CA ASP A 69 -5.68 3.75 -7.22
C ASP A 69 -6.09 2.88 -6.03
N ASP A 70 -5.45 1.72 -5.89
CA ASP A 70 -5.76 0.79 -4.80
C ASP A 70 -5.20 1.28 -3.46
N GLY A 71 -4.30 2.28 -3.47
CA GLY A 71 -3.66 2.82 -2.30
C GLY A 71 -2.37 2.08 -1.92
N VAL A 72 -2.02 2.13 -0.63
CA VAL A 72 -0.76 1.62 -0.09
C VAL A 72 -1.03 0.49 0.90
N TYR A 73 -0.31 -0.62 0.73
CA TYR A 73 -0.38 -1.82 1.56
C TYR A 73 0.99 -2.23 2.08
N ASP A 74 1.08 -3.33 2.84
CA ASP A 74 2.36 -3.84 3.32
C ASP A 74 3.07 -4.69 2.24
N GLY A 75 2.31 -5.23 1.30
CA GLY A 75 2.81 -6.02 0.19
C GLY A 75 1.69 -6.58 -0.68
N VAL A 76 2.07 -7.25 -1.76
CA VAL A 76 1.17 -7.91 -2.71
C VAL A 76 1.23 -9.41 -2.46
N LYS A 77 0.07 -10.06 -2.36
CA LYS A 77 -0.04 -11.51 -2.14
C LYS A 77 -0.33 -12.27 -3.42
N LYS A 78 -1.22 -11.73 -4.25
CA LYS A 78 -1.67 -12.40 -5.46
C LYS A 78 -2.04 -11.39 -6.53
N ILE A 79 -1.77 -11.74 -7.78
CA ILE A 79 -2.06 -10.94 -8.95
C ILE A 79 -2.92 -11.79 -9.89
N TYR A 80 -3.95 -11.18 -10.44
CA TYR A 80 -4.81 -11.74 -11.47
C TYR A 80 -4.65 -10.90 -12.72
N VAL A 81 -4.36 -11.55 -13.84
CA VAL A 81 -4.25 -10.88 -15.15
C VAL A 81 -5.17 -11.58 -16.13
N GLY A 82 -6.13 -10.84 -16.69
CA GLY A 82 -6.97 -11.34 -17.77
C GLY A 82 -6.58 -10.75 -19.10
N GLN A 83 -6.43 -11.63 -20.08
CA GLN A 83 -6.10 -11.25 -21.45
C GLN A 83 -7.38 -11.08 -22.28
N GLY A 84 -7.37 -10.07 -23.15
CA GLY A 84 -8.34 -9.86 -24.21
C GLY A 84 -7.74 -10.21 -25.57
N ASN A 85 -8.43 -9.84 -26.66
CA ASN A 85 -7.95 -10.10 -28.02
C ASN A 85 -6.64 -9.36 -28.33
N ASP A 86 -6.50 -8.17 -27.76
CA ASP A 86 -5.54 -7.16 -28.20
C ASP A 86 -4.50 -6.81 -27.12
N GLY A 87 -4.63 -7.35 -25.91
CA GLY A 87 -3.74 -7.04 -24.79
C GLY A 87 -4.33 -7.41 -23.44
N VAL A 88 -3.90 -6.71 -22.39
CA VAL A 88 -4.40 -6.91 -21.03
C VAL A 88 -5.76 -6.23 -20.88
N SER A 89 -6.78 -7.06 -20.66
CA SER A 89 -8.17 -6.62 -20.50
C SER A 89 -8.51 -6.22 -19.08
N PHE A 90 -7.95 -6.91 -18.08
CA PHE A 90 -8.13 -6.57 -16.68
C PHE A 90 -6.98 -7.02 -15.79
N VAL A 91 -6.82 -6.33 -14.66
CA VAL A 91 -5.98 -6.75 -13.55
C VAL A 91 -6.75 -6.68 -12.23
N LYS A 92 -6.37 -7.54 -11.29
CA LYS A 92 -6.81 -7.48 -9.90
C LYS A 92 -5.68 -7.89 -8.98
N PHE A 93 -5.62 -7.28 -7.81
CA PHE A 93 -4.58 -7.56 -6.82
C PHE A 93 -5.21 -7.97 -5.48
N GLU A 94 -4.53 -8.88 -4.78
CA GLU A 94 -4.76 -9.12 -3.35
C GLU A 94 -3.53 -8.66 -2.58
N TYR A 95 -3.76 -7.92 -1.51
CA TYR A 95 -2.73 -7.26 -0.74
C TYR A 95 -2.64 -7.81 0.68
N VAL A 96 -1.48 -7.62 1.30
CA VAL A 96 -1.25 -7.87 2.73
C VAL A 96 -1.40 -6.54 3.48
N LYS A 97 -2.19 -6.54 4.56
CA LYS A 97 -2.32 -5.42 5.49
C LYS A 97 -2.34 -5.94 6.93
N GLY A 98 -1.22 -5.81 7.63
CA GLY A 98 -0.96 -6.45 8.90
C GLY A 98 -1.06 -7.96 8.77
N THR A 99 -1.95 -8.56 9.55
CA THR A 99 -2.24 -10.00 9.51
C THR A 99 -3.35 -10.37 8.52
N ASN A 100 -3.93 -9.40 7.82
CA ASN A 100 -5.09 -9.59 6.96
C ASN A 100 -4.72 -9.57 5.48
N LEU A 101 -5.54 -10.27 4.68
CA LEU A 101 -5.56 -10.14 3.23
C LEU A 101 -6.69 -9.20 2.81
N VAL A 102 -6.40 -8.30 1.89
CA VAL A 102 -7.36 -7.35 1.33
C VAL A 102 -7.47 -7.61 -0.17
N SER A 103 -8.67 -7.94 -0.63
CA SER A 103 -8.95 -8.09 -2.07
C SER A 103 -9.21 -6.71 -2.66
N GLY A 104 -8.45 -6.32 -3.68
CA GLY A 104 -8.67 -5.10 -4.45
C GLY A 104 -9.84 -5.24 -5.44
N ASP A 105 -10.18 -4.12 -6.07
CA ASP A 105 -11.20 -4.06 -7.10
C ASP A 105 -10.69 -4.64 -8.44
N ASP A 106 -11.63 -4.95 -9.33
CA ASP A 106 -11.30 -5.34 -10.71
C ASP A 106 -11.03 -4.07 -11.54
N HIS A 107 -9.88 -4.00 -12.21
CA HIS A 107 -9.51 -2.87 -13.08
C HIS A 107 -9.50 -3.32 -14.53
N GLY A 108 -10.55 -2.97 -15.28
CA GLY A 108 -10.77 -3.45 -16.64
C GLY A 108 -11.97 -4.40 -16.73
N LYS A 109 -12.12 -5.10 -17.85
CA LYS A 109 -13.24 -6.03 -18.08
C LYS A 109 -12.78 -7.47 -18.18
N LYS A 110 -13.38 -8.33 -17.35
CA LYS A 110 -13.15 -9.77 -17.40
C LYS A 110 -13.62 -10.35 -18.72
N THR A 111 -12.78 -11.18 -19.34
CA THR A 111 -13.11 -11.89 -20.56
C THR A 111 -13.53 -13.33 -20.26
N ILE A 112 -14.10 -13.99 -21.26
CA ILE A 112 -14.48 -15.41 -21.16
C ILE A 112 -13.28 -16.36 -20.98
N LEU A 113 -12.06 -15.87 -21.22
CA LEU A 113 -10.82 -16.62 -21.04
C LEU A 113 -10.42 -16.77 -19.56
N GLY A 114 -11.03 -15.98 -18.67
CA GLY A 114 -10.71 -15.97 -17.25
C GLY A 114 -9.44 -15.16 -16.94
N ALA A 115 -8.84 -15.44 -15.79
CA ALA A 115 -7.60 -14.82 -15.34
C ALA A 115 -6.52 -15.87 -15.12
N GLU A 116 -5.30 -15.52 -15.47
CA GLU A 116 -4.11 -16.20 -14.95
C GLU A 116 -3.70 -15.58 -13.63
N GLU A 117 -3.12 -16.41 -12.77
CA GLU A 117 -2.79 -16.03 -11.40
C GLU A 117 -1.28 -16.09 -11.15
N PHE A 118 -0.76 -15.09 -10.45
CA PHE A 118 0.59 -15.07 -9.92
C PHE A 118 0.54 -14.90 -8.40
N VAL A 119 0.78 -16.00 -7.68
CA VAL A 119 0.75 -16.04 -6.21
C VAL A 119 2.16 -15.88 -5.66
N LEU A 120 2.36 -14.94 -4.73
CA LEU A 120 3.64 -14.74 -4.06
C LEU A 120 3.76 -15.64 -2.82
N GLU A 121 4.92 -16.27 -2.67
CA GLU A 121 5.29 -17.11 -1.53
C GLU A 121 5.58 -16.29 -0.28
N ASP A 122 5.76 -16.97 0.86
CA ASP A 122 6.19 -16.30 2.08
C ASP A 122 7.59 -15.67 1.93
N GLY A 123 7.74 -14.43 2.40
CA GLY A 123 8.95 -13.63 2.21
C GLY A 123 9.25 -13.23 0.76
N GLU A 124 8.34 -13.50 -0.20
CA GLU A 124 8.43 -13.01 -1.57
C GLU A 124 7.74 -11.64 -1.69
N TYR A 125 8.36 -10.72 -2.42
CA TYR A 125 7.83 -9.39 -2.69
C TYR A 125 8.19 -8.93 -4.10
N LEU A 126 7.29 -8.14 -4.70
CA LEU A 126 7.49 -7.54 -6.00
C LEU A 126 8.56 -6.44 -5.94
N THR A 127 9.42 -6.43 -6.95
CA THR A 127 10.51 -5.46 -7.11
C THR A 127 10.33 -4.62 -8.37
N VAL A 128 9.90 -5.25 -9.47
CA VAL A 128 9.75 -4.60 -10.78
C VAL A 128 8.50 -5.11 -11.48
N LEU A 129 7.78 -4.20 -12.12
CA LEU A 129 6.77 -4.47 -13.14
C LEU A 129 7.34 -4.11 -14.51
N GLU A 130 7.39 -5.05 -15.43
CA GLU A 130 7.77 -4.82 -16.83
C GLU A 130 6.58 -5.11 -17.74
N GLY A 131 6.63 -4.60 -18.96
CA GLY A 131 5.57 -4.85 -19.92
C GLY A 131 5.76 -4.09 -21.21
N CYS A 132 4.75 -4.20 -22.07
CA CYS A 132 4.65 -3.41 -23.29
C CYS A 132 3.32 -2.68 -23.35
N TYR A 133 3.30 -1.52 -23.99
CA TYR A 133 2.08 -0.80 -24.34
C TYR A 133 2.13 -0.38 -25.80
N ASP A 134 0.97 -0.31 -26.46
CA ASP A 134 0.90 0.07 -27.88
C ASP A 134 -0.41 0.76 -28.21
N LYS A 135 -0.41 1.55 -29.29
CA LYS A 135 -1.60 2.12 -29.90
C LYS A 135 -2.06 1.25 -31.06
N ILE A 136 -2.98 0.34 -30.77
CA ILE A 136 -3.54 -0.58 -31.76
C ILE A 136 -4.42 0.18 -32.77
N PHE A 137 -4.33 -0.19 -34.04
CA PHE A 137 -5.12 0.42 -35.10
C PHE A 137 -6.62 0.28 -34.83
N GLY A 138 -7.35 1.39 -34.84
CA GLY A 138 -8.79 1.42 -34.57
C GLY A 138 -9.17 1.62 -33.10
N VAL A 139 -8.19 1.68 -32.18
CA VAL A 139 -8.41 2.05 -30.78
C VAL A 139 -8.00 3.52 -30.56
N GLU A 140 -8.80 4.27 -29.80
CA GLU A 140 -8.57 5.70 -29.58
C GLU A 140 -7.27 5.97 -28.81
N GLU A 141 -7.06 5.22 -27.73
CA GLU A 141 -5.94 5.40 -26.79
C GLU A 141 -5.07 4.15 -26.69
N PRO A 142 -3.75 4.30 -26.42
CA PRO A 142 -2.87 3.18 -26.15
C PRO A 142 -3.38 2.30 -25.01
N MET A 143 -3.01 1.02 -25.05
CA MET A 143 -3.30 0.07 -23.98
C MET A 143 -2.10 -0.79 -23.63
N ILE A 144 -2.14 -1.36 -22.43
CA ILE A 144 -1.16 -2.33 -21.96
C ILE A 144 -1.35 -3.63 -22.73
N ILE A 145 -0.30 -4.06 -23.44
CA ILE A 145 -0.27 -5.27 -24.26
C ILE A 145 0.20 -6.46 -23.44
N SER A 146 1.20 -6.24 -22.59
CA SER A 146 1.73 -7.29 -21.73
C SER A 146 2.24 -6.79 -20.40
N LEU A 147 2.28 -7.70 -19.43
CA LEU A 147 2.83 -7.51 -18.10
C LEU A 147 3.70 -8.70 -17.70
N GLN A 148 4.81 -8.41 -17.03
CA GLN A 148 5.66 -9.39 -16.37
C GLN A 148 6.09 -8.85 -15.01
N PHE A 149 6.01 -9.69 -13.99
CA PHE A 149 6.29 -9.32 -12.61
C PHE A 149 7.59 -9.96 -12.14
N LYS A 150 8.51 -9.14 -11.62
CA LYS A 150 9.74 -9.61 -10.99
C LYS A 150 9.64 -9.46 -9.48
N THR A 151 10.09 -10.49 -8.78
CA THR A 151 10.18 -10.54 -7.32
C THR A 151 11.63 -10.62 -6.88
N ASN A 152 11.86 -10.59 -5.57
CA ASN A 152 13.16 -10.90 -5.00
C ASN A 152 13.58 -12.36 -5.15
N LYS A 153 12.70 -13.25 -5.63
CA LYS A 153 12.98 -14.69 -5.75
C LYS A 153 12.96 -15.19 -7.20
N ARG A 154 12.05 -14.67 -8.04
CA ARG A 154 11.79 -15.18 -9.39
C ARG A 154 11.10 -14.12 -10.25
N GLU A 155 10.85 -14.50 -11.49
CA GLU A 155 10.05 -13.73 -12.44
C GLU A 155 8.80 -14.54 -12.80
N SER A 156 7.68 -13.86 -13.04
CA SER A 156 6.49 -14.49 -13.60
C SER A 156 6.71 -14.85 -15.07
N VAL A 157 5.81 -15.68 -15.61
CA VAL A 157 5.61 -15.70 -17.07
C VAL A 157 5.17 -14.31 -17.55
N GLN A 158 5.35 -14.05 -18.83
CA GLN A 158 4.75 -12.87 -19.45
C GLN A 158 3.27 -13.13 -19.70
N PHE A 159 2.42 -12.21 -19.25
CA PHE A 159 1.00 -12.17 -19.56
C PHE A 159 0.82 -11.25 -20.77
N GLY A 160 0.20 -11.74 -21.85
CA GLY A 160 0.09 -11.00 -23.11
C GLY A 160 1.32 -11.14 -24.02
N MET A 161 1.36 -10.32 -25.08
CA MET A 161 2.36 -10.43 -26.16
C MET A 161 3.51 -9.41 -26.01
N ASP A 162 4.72 -9.81 -26.39
CA ASP A 162 5.89 -8.91 -26.42
C ASP A 162 5.81 -8.06 -27.71
N ALA A 163 4.94 -7.06 -27.70
CA ALA A 163 4.67 -6.16 -28.82
C ALA A 163 4.39 -4.75 -28.33
N GLY A 164 4.92 -3.75 -29.04
CA GLY A 164 4.80 -2.34 -28.70
C GLY A 164 6.04 -1.78 -27.99
N GLU A 165 5.85 -0.68 -27.27
CA GLU A 165 6.90 0.01 -26.53
C GLU A 165 7.08 -0.63 -25.14
N LYS A 166 8.32 -1.00 -24.81
CA LYS A 166 8.66 -1.65 -23.54
C LYS A 166 8.77 -0.62 -22.41
N PHE A 167 8.31 -1.00 -21.24
CA PHE A 167 8.46 -0.22 -20.01
C PHE A 167 8.93 -1.08 -18.84
N SER A 168 9.49 -0.41 -17.83
CA SER A 168 9.91 -1.02 -16.56
C SER A 168 9.64 -0.03 -15.43
N LEU A 169 8.93 -0.51 -14.40
CA LEU A 169 8.50 0.25 -13.24
C LEU A 169 9.01 -0.44 -11.97
N GLY A 170 9.87 0.26 -11.24
CA GLY A 170 10.46 -0.22 -10.00
C GLY A 170 11.67 0.63 -9.64
N GLU A 171 12.12 0.51 -8.41
CA GLU A 171 13.31 1.23 -7.95
C GLU A 171 14.21 0.28 -7.14
N LYS A 172 15.52 0.36 -7.38
CA LYS A 172 16.49 -0.46 -6.66
C LYS A 172 16.38 -0.21 -5.15
N GLY A 173 16.33 -1.28 -4.37
CA GLY A 173 16.20 -1.20 -2.91
C GLY A 173 14.77 -0.94 -2.42
N HIS A 174 13.78 -0.98 -3.31
CA HIS A 174 12.37 -0.81 -2.97
C HIS A 174 11.54 -2.05 -3.36
N LYS A 175 10.40 -2.20 -2.70
CA LYS A 175 9.36 -3.17 -3.06
C LYS A 175 8.09 -2.46 -3.49
N ILE A 176 7.31 -3.09 -4.36
CA ILE A 176 6.00 -2.61 -4.81
C ILE A 176 4.94 -3.00 -3.78
N VAL A 177 4.10 -2.04 -3.40
CA VAL A 177 3.08 -2.16 -2.35
C VAL A 177 1.71 -1.63 -2.74
N GLY A 178 1.55 -1.17 -3.97
CA GLY A 178 0.29 -0.63 -4.47
C GLY A 178 0.35 -0.46 -5.97
N PHE A 179 -0.82 -0.43 -6.60
CA PHE A 179 -0.98 -0.22 -8.02
C PHE A 179 -2.01 0.89 -8.26
N HIS A 180 -1.82 1.60 -9.36
CA HIS A 180 -2.75 2.63 -9.83
C HIS A 180 -2.69 2.67 -11.36
N GLY A 181 -3.65 3.35 -12.00
CA GLY A 181 -3.65 3.45 -13.46
C GLY A 181 -4.97 3.98 -14.00
N GLN A 182 -5.24 3.64 -15.26
CA GLN A 182 -6.53 3.93 -15.90
C GLN A 182 -7.03 2.70 -16.67
N ALA A 183 -8.33 2.43 -16.58
CA ALA A 183 -8.94 1.28 -17.22
C ALA A 183 -10.37 1.57 -17.71
N SER A 184 -10.78 0.87 -18.76
CA SER A 184 -12.16 0.83 -19.27
C SER A 184 -12.56 -0.62 -19.52
N ASP A 185 -12.88 -1.00 -20.75
CA ASP A 185 -12.97 -2.42 -21.15
C ASP A 185 -11.59 -3.08 -21.25
N VAL A 186 -10.52 -2.28 -21.20
CA VAL A 186 -9.11 -2.68 -21.29
C VAL A 186 -8.26 -1.90 -20.28
N LEU A 187 -7.06 -2.39 -20.01
CA LEU A 187 -6.09 -1.66 -19.18
C LEU A 187 -5.32 -0.65 -20.04
N HIS A 188 -5.56 0.65 -19.84
CA HIS A 188 -4.89 1.70 -20.61
C HIS A 188 -3.51 2.03 -20.08
N SER A 189 -3.41 2.22 -18.77
CA SER A 189 -2.14 2.52 -18.10
C SER A 189 -2.04 1.85 -16.74
N VAL A 190 -0.80 1.66 -16.31
CA VAL A 190 -0.46 1.10 -15.00
C VAL A 190 0.74 1.83 -14.41
N GLY A 191 0.68 2.05 -13.11
CA GLY A 191 1.72 2.61 -12.28
C GLY A 191 1.84 1.83 -10.97
N VAL A 192 2.94 2.04 -10.27
CA VAL A 192 3.25 1.34 -9.02
C VAL A 192 3.54 2.32 -7.89
N THR A 193 3.21 1.91 -6.68
CA THR A 193 3.62 2.58 -5.45
C THR A 193 4.67 1.72 -4.75
N ILE A 194 5.79 2.33 -4.38
CA ILE A 194 6.98 1.65 -3.85
C ILE A 194 7.35 2.15 -2.45
N VAL A 195 7.97 1.27 -1.66
CA VAL A 195 8.57 1.61 -0.35
C VAL A 195 9.96 0.98 -0.21
N PRO A 196 10.91 1.63 0.51
CA PRO A 196 12.20 1.05 0.82
C PRO A 196 12.09 -0.34 1.47
N ILE A 197 12.96 -1.25 1.07
CA ILE A 197 13.08 -2.57 1.70
C ILE A 197 13.81 -2.39 3.03
N THR A 198 13.10 -2.48 4.15
CA THR A 198 13.72 -2.53 5.47
C THR A 198 14.22 -3.95 5.75
N THR A 199 15.53 -4.16 5.66
CA THR A 199 16.15 -5.36 6.23
C THR A 199 16.35 -5.15 7.72
N ASN A 200 15.65 -5.92 8.55
CA ASN A 200 16.03 -6.03 9.96
C ASN A 200 17.42 -6.70 9.99
N LYS A 201 18.44 -5.93 10.35
CA LYS A 201 19.78 -6.45 10.67
C LYS A 201 19.78 -7.08 12.05
#